data_AF-H9G4Y5-F1
#
_entry.id   AF-H9G4Y5-F1
#
_cell.length_a   1.000
_cell.length_b   1.000
_cell.length_c   1.000
_cell.angle_alpha   90.00
_cell.angle_beta   90.00
_cell.angle_gamma   90.00
#
_symmetry.space_group_name_H-M   'P 1'
#
loop_
_entity.id
_entity.type
_entity.pdbx_description
1 polymer ?
#
loop_
_entity_poly.entity_id
_entity_poly.type
_entity_poly.pdbx_seq_one_letter_code
_entity_poly.pdbx_strand_id
1 'polypeptide(L)'
;MAAKKASALITSLPASARSKEEGAEQTALAKMAGLERGGGGPPRSVMGYTPDEKLRLQQLRELRRRWLKDQELSPREPVLPPEKPGLVEGFWQNFLKPGGLWRTQVYKTYKAGAFVFTGILVPFWLTHYYVKYHLLYQPYGAVVSKPKIFPGDTILETKEVVPPLEIPDSHH
;
A
#
# COMPACT_ATOMS: atom_id res chain seq x y z
N MET A 1 45.15 -10.43 -8.79
CA MET A 1 45.71 -11.35 -7.78
C MET A 1 47.09 -10.86 -7.37
N ALA A 2 47.18 -10.07 -6.31
CA ALA A 2 48.41 -9.76 -5.57
C ALA A 2 47.96 -9.02 -4.30
N ALA A 3 48.75 -9.13 -3.22
CA ALA A 3 48.47 -8.61 -1.87
C ALA A 3 47.56 -9.46 -0.95
N LYS A 4 47.70 -10.80 -1.01
CA LYS A 4 47.60 -11.65 0.19
C LYS A 4 49.02 -12.09 0.57
N LYS A 5 49.72 -11.29 1.36
CA LYS A 5 50.96 -11.66 2.10
C LYS A 5 51.30 -10.54 3.09
N ALA A 6 50.54 -10.47 4.17
CA ALA A 6 50.90 -9.79 5.41
C ALA A 6 50.03 -10.36 6.53
N SER A 7 50.22 -11.64 6.80
CA SER A 7 49.81 -12.26 8.07
C SER A 7 51.07 -12.79 8.72
N ALA A 8 51.05 -12.74 10.05
CA ALA A 8 52.00 -13.37 10.96
C ALA A 8 53.31 -12.60 11.22
N LEU A 9 53.19 -11.43 11.87
CA LEU A 9 54.21 -10.98 12.83
C LEU A 9 53.64 -9.92 13.78
N ILE A 10 52.61 -10.27 14.57
CA ILE A 10 52.30 -9.64 15.86
C ILE A 10 51.58 -10.72 16.68
N THR A 11 52.34 -11.48 17.46
CA THR A 11 51.82 -12.26 18.59
C THR A 11 52.94 -12.39 19.61
N SER A 12 52.93 -11.49 20.60
CA SER A 12 53.27 -11.73 22.00
C SER A 12 53.37 -10.39 22.72
N LEU A 13 52.21 -9.75 22.96
CA LEU A 13 52.11 -8.70 23.98
C LEU A 13 51.45 -9.32 25.22
N PRO A 14 52.02 -9.17 26.43
CA PRO A 14 51.54 -9.87 27.61
C PRO A 14 50.17 -9.36 28.08
N ALA A 15 49.28 -10.29 28.43
CA ALA A 15 47.87 -10.06 28.77
C ALA A 15 47.62 -9.17 30.00
N SER A 16 48.66 -8.81 30.75
CA SER A 16 48.56 -7.99 31.96
C SER A 16 48.39 -6.48 31.71
N ALA A 17 48.66 -5.99 30.49
CA ALA A 17 48.53 -4.56 30.16
C ALA A 17 47.13 -4.19 29.63
N ARG A 18 46.40 -5.13 29.03
CA ARG A 18 45.12 -4.89 28.35
C ARG A 18 43.94 -4.69 29.31
N SER A 19 43.96 -5.35 30.48
CA SER A 19 42.86 -5.21 31.45
C SER A 19 42.85 -3.87 32.20
N LYS A 20 43.98 -3.15 32.24
CA LYS A 20 44.06 -1.82 32.87
C LYS A 20 43.60 -0.71 31.92
N GLU A 21 43.86 -0.84 30.62
CA GLU A 21 43.38 0.12 29.61
C GLU A 21 41.86 0.01 29.40
N GLU A 22 41.30 -1.20 29.32
CA GLU A 22 39.85 -1.37 29.14
C GLU A 22 39.03 -0.87 30.34
N GLY A 23 39.55 -1.01 31.56
CA GLY A 23 38.91 -0.44 32.76
C GLY A 23 38.97 1.10 32.79
N ALA A 24 40.10 1.69 32.36
CA ALA A 24 40.27 3.14 32.28
C ALA A 24 39.39 3.75 31.18
N GLU A 25 39.30 3.10 30.02
CA GLU A 25 38.43 3.54 28.91
C GLU A 25 36.95 3.37 29.24
N GLN A 26 36.54 2.33 29.97
CA GLN A 26 35.15 2.18 30.43
C GLN A 26 34.79 3.21 31.51
N THR A 27 35.71 3.55 32.43
CA THR A 27 35.48 4.69 33.34
C THR A 27 35.51 6.04 32.63
N ALA A 28 36.30 6.22 31.58
CA ALA A 28 36.31 7.44 30.77
C ALA A 28 35.02 7.56 29.94
N LEU A 29 34.54 6.46 29.35
CA LEU A 29 33.27 6.40 28.62
C LEU A 29 32.07 6.55 29.55
N ALA A 30 32.10 5.99 30.77
CA ALA A 30 31.06 6.21 31.78
C ALA A 30 31.07 7.66 32.31
N LYS A 31 32.25 8.29 32.41
CA LYS A 31 32.40 9.69 32.82
C LYS A 31 32.02 10.67 31.70
N MET A 32 32.21 10.30 30.43
CA MET A 32 31.74 11.05 29.26
C MET A 32 30.23 10.86 29.03
N ALA A 33 29.68 9.66 29.25
CA ALA A 33 28.24 9.39 29.16
C ALA A 33 27.44 9.97 30.34
N GLY A 34 28.09 10.28 31.46
CA GLY A 34 27.50 10.98 32.62
C GLY A 34 27.40 12.49 32.46
N LEU A 35 28.21 13.11 31.60
CA LEU A 35 28.19 14.56 31.35
C LEU A 35 27.15 15.00 30.31
N GLU A 36 26.72 14.10 29.41
CA GLU A 36 25.75 14.38 28.34
C GLU A 36 24.28 14.23 28.78
N ARG A 37 24.02 14.01 30.08
CA ARG A 37 22.66 13.90 30.66
C ARG A 37 22.28 15.06 31.57
N GLY A 38 22.99 16.19 31.46
CA GLY A 38 22.62 17.46 32.08
C GLY A 38 22.05 18.39 31.03
N GLY A 39 20.73 18.58 31.03
CA GLY A 39 20.08 19.65 30.28
C GLY A 39 20.58 21.01 30.78
N GLY A 40 21.73 21.44 30.29
CA GLY A 40 22.37 22.73 30.58
C GLY A 40 21.71 23.86 29.82
N GLY A 41 20.45 24.15 30.14
CA GLY A 41 19.89 25.48 29.93
C GLY A 41 20.19 26.33 31.17
N PRO A 42 20.54 27.62 31.06
CA PRO A 42 20.70 28.48 32.23
C PRO A 42 19.43 28.50 33.08
N PRO A 43 19.51 28.79 34.40
CA PRO A 43 18.33 28.90 35.23
C PRO A 43 17.43 29.99 34.64
N ARG A 44 16.21 29.61 34.22
CA ARG A 44 15.20 30.57 33.77
C ARG A 44 15.03 31.61 34.87
N SER A 45 15.51 32.83 34.61
CA SER A 45 15.41 33.90 35.58
C SER A 45 13.94 34.14 35.89
N VAL A 46 13.66 34.41 37.17
CA VAL A 46 12.31 34.48 37.77
C VAL A 46 11.42 35.58 37.13
N MET A 47 11.94 36.35 36.16
CA MET A 47 11.23 37.37 35.40
C MET A 47 11.51 37.35 33.87
N GLY A 48 11.86 36.19 33.31
CA GLY A 48 11.91 35.97 31.86
C GLY A 48 13.31 35.76 31.29
N TYR A 49 13.43 35.86 29.96
CA TYR A 49 14.65 35.52 29.22
C TYR A 49 15.82 36.46 29.54
N THR A 50 17.00 35.87 29.75
CA THR A 50 18.27 36.61 29.84
C THR A 50 18.61 37.29 28.50
N PRO A 51 19.42 38.36 28.47
CA PRO A 51 19.75 39.06 27.22
C PRO A 51 20.38 38.15 26.16
N ASP A 52 21.24 37.21 26.55
CA ASP A 52 21.87 36.26 25.63
C ASP A 52 20.88 35.25 25.06
N GLU A 53 19.93 34.78 25.86
CA GLU A 53 18.83 33.92 25.39
C GLU A 53 17.93 34.66 24.41
N LYS A 54 17.67 35.95 24.65
CA LYS A 54 16.89 36.78 23.72
C LYS A 54 17.60 36.94 22.37
N LEU A 55 18.91 37.22 22.39
CA LEU A 55 19.74 37.31 21.19
C LEU A 55 19.74 35.98 20.42
N ARG A 56 19.97 34.86 21.12
CA ARG A 56 19.96 33.53 20.52
C ARG A 56 18.60 33.18 19.90
N LEU A 57 17.50 33.51 20.57
CA LEU A 57 16.15 33.27 20.05
C LEU A 57 15.82 34.17 18.85
N GLN A 58 16.34 35.39 18.80
CA GLN A 58 16.22 36.26 17.64
C GLN A 58 16.97 35.67 16.45
N GLN A 59 18.22 35.23 16.64
CA GLN A 59 19.01 34.56 15.61
C GLN A 59 18.32 33.29 15.08
N LEU A 60 17.81 32.45 15.97
CA LEU A 60 17.07 31.24 15.58
C LEU A 60 15.77 31.56 14.85
N ARG A 61 15.04 32.62 15.24
CA ARG A 61 13.83 33.05 14.52
C ARG A 61 14.15 33.55 13.13
N GLU A 62 15.24 34.29 12.96
CA GLU A 62 15.66 34.77 11.63
C GLU A 62 16.05 33.61 10.72
N LEU A 63 16.85 32.67 11.21
CA LEU A 63 17.20 31.44 10.48
C LEU A 63 15.97 30.62 10.15
N ARG A 64 15.04 30.47 11.11
CA ARG A 64 13.79 29.73 10.89
C ARG A 64 12.90 30.40 9.85
N ARG A 65 12.78 31.73 9.86
CA ARG A 65 11.99 32.48 8.86
C ARG A 65 12.59 32.34 7.46
N ARG A 66 13.92 32.40 7.34
CA ARG A 66 14.62 32.18 6.05
C ARG A 66 14.46 30.75 5.56
N TRP A 67 14.67 29.77 6.44
CA TRP A 67 14.45 28.36 6.12
C TRP A 67 13.02 28.08 5.66
N LEU A 68 12.01 28.63 6.36
CA LEU A 68 10.61 28.46 5.97
C LEU A 68 10.31 29.10 4.62
N LYS A 69 10.93 30.24 4.32
CA LYS A 69 10.82 30.89 3.01
C LYS A 69 11.51 30.07 1.91
N ASP A 70 12.62 29.42 2.21
CA ASP A 70 13.33 28.54 1.27
C ASP A 70 12.58 27.21 1.02
N GLN A 71 11.60 26.86 1.86
CA GLN A 71 10.68 25.74 1.61
C GLN A 71 9.51 26.13 0.69
N GLU A 72 9.37 27.40 0.30
CA GLU A 72 8.37 27.80 -0.69
C GLU A 72 8.79 27.24 -2.06
N LEU A 73 8.01 26.28 -2.54
CA LEU A 73 8.29 25.57 -3.76
C LEU A 73 8.05 26.47 -4.97
N SER A 74 9.07 26.59 -5.84
CA SER A 74 8.91 27.36 -7.07
C SER A 74 8.01 26.58 -8.05
N PRO A 75 7.18 27.26 -8.86
CA PRO A 75 6.34 26.57 -9.86
C PRO A 75 7.11 25.80 -10.96
N ARG A 76 8.45 25.88 -10.98
CA ARG A 76 9.33 25.34 -12.02
C ARG A 76 10.10 24.10 -11.56
N GLU A 77 9.48 23.31 -10.70
CA GLU A 77 10.08 22.03 -10.32
C GLU A 77 10.27 21.12 -11.53
N PRO A 78 11.34 20.32 -11.56
CA PRO A 78 11.52 19.31 -12.58
C PRO A 78 10.43 18.25 -12.43
N VAL A 79 9.41 18.33 -13.28
CA VAL A 79 8.37 17.31 -13.41
C VAL A 79 8.96 16.13 -14.18
N LEU A 80 8.58 14.91 -13.79
CA LEU A 80 8.88 13.73 -14.58
C LEU A 80 8.39 13.94 -16.02
N PRO A 81 9.14 13.46 -17.03
CA PRO A 81 8.69 13.57 -18.41
C PRO A 81 7.31 12.89 -18.54
N PRO A 82 6.38 13.49 -19.32
CA PRO A 82 5.04 12.92 -19.46
C PRO A 82 5.14 11.51 -20.05
N GLU A 83 4.40 10.57 -19.47
CA GLU A 83 4.30 9.21 -19.99
C GLU A 83 3.76 9.25 -21.43
N LYS A 84 4.43 8.52 -22.32
CA LYS A 84 3.98 8.43 -23.71
C LYS A 84 2.71 7.59 -23.75
N PRO A 85 1.55 8.13 -24.16
CA PRO A 85 0.35 7.33 -24.26
C PRO A 85 0.54 6.22 -25.31
N GLY A 86 0.04 5.02 -25.03
CA GLY A 86 0.01 3.93 -26.01
C GLY A 86 -0.86 4.28 -27.23
N LEU A 87 -0.85 3.48 -28.29
CA LEU A 87 -1.59 3.76 -29.54
C LEU A 87 -3.07 4.09 -29.31
N VAL A 88 -3.75 3.27 -28.49
CA VAL A 88 -5.17 3.44 -28.17
C VAL A 88 -5.40 4.65 -27.27
N GLU A 89 -4.54 4.85 -26.27
CA GLU A 89 -4.66 5.98 -25.35
C GLU A 89 -4.38 7.31 -26.08
N GLY A 90 -3.40 7.35 -26.97
CA GLY A 90 -3.08 8.52 -27.79
C GLY A 90 -4.20 8.86 -28.76
N PHE A 91 -4.84 7.86 -29.35
CA PHE A 91 -6.07 8.05 -30.13
C PHE A 91 -7.17 8.69 -29.27
N TRP A 92 -7.48 8.13 -28.10
CA TRP A 92 -8.53 8.67 -27.23
C TRP A 92 -8.21 10.08 -26.74
N GLN A 93 -6.96 10.36 -26.37
CA GLN A 93 -6.54 11.71 -26.00
C GLN A 93 -6.74 12.69 -27.17
N ASN A 94 -6.33 12.33 -28.39
CA ASN A 94 -6.54 13.19 -29.56
C ASN A 94 -8.01 13.36 -29.93
N PHE A 95 -8.82 12.31 -29.77
CA PHE A 95 -10.26 12.36 -30.00
C PHE A 95 -10.99 13.25 -28.98
N LEU A 96 -10.52 13.29 -27.74
CA LEU A 96 -11.11 14.09 -26.66
C LEU A 96 -10.61 15.55 -26.63
N LYS A 97 -9.42 15.85 -27.16
CA LYS A 97 -8.85 17.22 -27.26
C LYS A 97 -9.79 18.29 -27.83
N PRO A 98 -10.53 18.09 -28.94
CA PRO A 98 -11.46 19.10 -29.45
C PRO A 98 -12.66 19.35 -28.53
N GLY A 99 -12.83 18.54 -27.48
CA GLY A 99 -13.94 18.65 -26.54
C GLY A 99 -15.29 18.26 -27.14
N GLY A 100 -16.32 18.31 -26.31
CA GLY A 100 -17.71 18.08 -26.69
C GLY A 100 -18.38 16.95 -25.88
N LEU A 101 -19.64 17.19 -25.51
CA LEU A 101 -20.43 16.28 -24.67
C LEU A 101 -20.58 14.88 -25.29
N TRP A 102 -20.82 14.83 -26.61
CA TRP A 102 -20.93 13.57 -27.36
C TRP A 102 -19.66 12.72 -27.26
N ARG A 103 -18.48 13.31 -27.46
CA ARG A 103 -17.20 12.59 -27.47
C ARG A 103 -16.88 12.01 -26.10
N THR A 104 -17.13 12.81 -25.05
CA THR A 104 -17.00 12.35 -23.66
C THR A 104 -17.97 11.22 -23.35
N GLN A 105 -19.21 11.28 -23.86
CA GLN A 105 -20.20 10.23 -23.67
C GLN A 105 -19.77 8.91 -24.33
N VAL A 106 -19.28 8.96 -25.58
CA VAL A 106 -18.73 7.78 -26.28
C VAL A 106 -17.53 7.19 -25.55
N TYR A 107 -16.64 8.02 -25.02
CA TYR A 107 -15.51 7.54 -24.24
C TYR A 107 -15.95 6.87 -22.93
N LYS A 108 -16.97 7.42 -22.25
CA LYS A 108 -17.55 6.82 -21.05
C LYS A 108 -18.19 5.47 -21.35
N THR A 109 -18.97 5.35 -22.42
CA THR A 109 -19.59 4.07 -22.81
C THR A 109 -18.54 3.05 -23.22
N TYR A 110 -17.48 3.45 -23.93
CA TYR A 110 -16.34 2.60 -24.24
C TYR A 110 -15.66 2.08 -22.96
N LYS A 111 -15.33 2.96 -22.00
CA LYS A 111 -14.71 2.54 -20.74
C LYS A 111 -15.60 1.63 -19.91
N ALA A 112 -16.90 1.91 -19.84
CA ALA A 112 -17.86 1.04 -19.19
C ALA A 112 -17.92 -0.34 -19.86
N GLY A 113 -17.96 -0.39 -21.20
CA GLY A 113 -17.92 -1.63 -21.97
C GLY A 113 -16.63 -2.43 -21.74
N ALA A 114 -15.48 -1.76 -21.75
CA ALA A 114 -14.20 -2.38 -21.44
C ALA A 114 -14.17 -2.96 -20.03
N PHE A 115 -14.73 -2.26 -19.04
CA PHE A 115 -14.85 -2.74 -17.67
C PHE A 115 -15.78 -3.94 -17.56
N VAL A 116 -16.93 -3.94 -18.23
CA VAL A 116 -17.83 -5.11 -18.24
C VAL A 116 -17.14 -6.31 -18.87
N PHE A 117 -16.40 -6.10 -19.96
CA PHE A 117 -15.68 -7.18 -20.61
C PHE A 117 -14.58 -7.77 -19.72
N THR A 118 -13.67 -6.93 -19.20
CA THR A 118 -12.52 -7.41 -18.42
C THR A 118 -12.88 -7.78 -16.98
N GLY A 119 -13.78 -7.03 -16.34
CA GLY A 119 -14.15 -7.19 -14.94
C GLY A 119 -15.30 -8.17 -14.70
N ILE A 120 -16.13 -8.45 -15.69
CA ILE A 120 -17.28 -9.36 -15.54
C ILE A 120 -17.16 -10.55 -16.49
N LEU A 121 -17.04 -10.30 -17.80
CA LEU A 121 -17.14 -11.37 -18.79
C LEU A 121 -15.96 -12.36 -18.71
N VAL A 122 -14.73 -11.85 -18.66
CA VAL A 122 -13.52 -12.69 -18.54
C VAL A 122 -13.53 -13.55 -17.27
N PRO A 123 -13.70 -12.99 -16.05
CA PRO A 123 -13.74 -13.82 -14.85
C PRO A 123 -14.96 -14.75 -14.80
N PHE A 124 -16.11 -14.33 -15.35
CA PHE A 124 -17.28 -15.22 -15.48
C PHE A 124 -16.97 -16.43 -16.36
N TRP A 125 -16.35 -16.24 -17.53
CA TRP A 125 -15.91 -17.34 -18.39
C TRP A 125 -14.88 -18.24 -17.71
N LEU A 126 -13.91 -17.66 -17.01
CA LEU A 126 -12.89 -18.43 -16.28
C LEU A 126 -13.52 -19.27 -15.15
N THR A 127 -14.44 -18.67 -14.39
CA THR A 127 -15.18 -19.36 -13.32
C THR A 127 -16.04 -20.47 -13.90
N HIS A 128 -16.74 -20.21 -15.01
CA HIS A 128 -17.54 -21.21 -15.69
C HIS A 128 -16.68 -22.39 -16.19
N TYR A 129 -15.51 -22.11 -16.78
CA TYR A 129 -14.55 -23.14 -17.18
C TYR A 129 -14.08 -23.98 -15.99
N TYR A 130 -13.73 -23.32 -14.88
CA TYR A 130 -13.31 -24.00 -13.66
C TYR A 130 -14.40 -24.91 -13.09
N VAL A 131 -15.64 -24.39 -12.96
CA VAL A 131 -16.78 -25.19 -12.48
C VAL A 131 -17.01 -26.38 -13.41
N LYS A 132 -17.01 -26.15 -14.73
CA LYS A 132 -17.31 -27.18 -15.73
C LYS A 132 -16.30 -28.33 -15.73
N TYR A 133 -15.00 -28.04 -15.67
CA TYR A 133 -13.97 -29.06 -15.88
C TYR A 133 -13.28 -29.53 -14.59
N HIS A 134 -13.31 -28.75 -13.51
CA HIS A 134 -12.65 -29.12 -12.26
C HIS A 134 -13.66 -29.55 -11.20
N LEU A 135 -14.66 -28.71 -10.90
CA LEU A 135 -15.63 -29.02 -9.84
C LEU A 135 -16.58 -30.16 -10.22
N LEU A 136 -17.15 -30.13 -11.43
CA LEU A 136 -18.12 -31.16 -11.85
C LEU A 136 -17.47 -32.48 -12.25
N TYR A 137 -16.17 -32.49 -12.56
CA TYR A 137 -15.45 -33.73 -12.87
C TYR A 137 -15.18 -34.56 -11.60
N GLN A 138 -15.09 -33.90 -10.43
CA GLN A 138 -14.93 -34.59 -9.16
C GLN A 138 -16.29 -35.06 -8.63
N PRO A 139 -16.41 -36.34 -8.18
CA PRO A 139 -17.65 -36.81 -7.58
C PRO A 139 -17.97 -35.98 -6.34
N TYR A 140 -19.22 -35.52 -6.22
CA TYR A 140 -19.70 -34.60 -5.18
C TYR A 140 -19.02 -33.21 -5.15
N GLY A 141 -18.28 -32.81 -6.20
CA GLY A 141 -17.64 -31.49 -6.24
C GLY A 141 -18.65 -30.32 -6.34
N ALA A 142 -19.86 -30.58 -6.84
CA ALA A 142 -21.01 -29.71 -6.66
C ALA A 142 -22.26 -30.55 -6.40
N VAL A 143 -22.85 -30.40 -5.21
CA VAL A 143 -24.11 -31.05 -4.84
C VAL A 143 -25.22 -30.01 -4.92
N VAL A 144 -26.16 -30.22 -5.83
CA VAL A 144 -27.32 -29.34 -6.01
C VAL A 144 -28.52 -29.95 -5.30
N SER A 145 -29.28 -29.13 -4.57
CA SER A 145 -30.56 -29.56 -3.99
C SER A 145 -31.55 -29.88 -5.11
N LYS A 146 -32.28 -30.97 -4.97
CA LYS A 146 -33.32 -31.32 -5.94
C LYS A 146 -34.31 -30.16 -6.12
N PRO A 147 -34.77 -29.87 -7.36
CA PRO A 147 -35.72 -28.79 -7.59
C PRO A 147 -37.02 -29.05 -6.83
N LYS A 148 -37.69 -27.97 -6.39
CA LYS A 148 -39.01 -28.08 -5.76
C LYS A 148 -40.02 -28.49 -6.84
N ILE A 149 -40.87 -29.45 -6.49
CA ILE A 149 -41.90 -30.01 -7.36
C ILE A 149 -43.25 -29.59 -6.79
N PHE A 150 -44.14 -29.06 -7.63
CA PHE A 150 -45.49 -28.67 -7.25
C PHE A 150 -46.55 -29.56 -7.90
N PRO A 151 -47.75 -29.67 -7.28
CA PRO A 151 -48.89 -30.36 -7.90
C PRO A 151 -49.21 -29.78 -9.28
N GLY A 152 -49.39 -30.65 -10.27
CA GLY A 152 -49.61 -30.29 -11.67
C GLY A 152 -48.33 -30.10 -12.52
N ASP A 153 -47.14 -30.05 -11.90
CA ASP A 153 -45.89 -30.02 -12.65
C ASP A 153 -45.64 -31.35 -13.38
N THR A 154 -44.98 -31.28 -14.54
CA THR A 154 -44.52 -32.47 -15.27
C THR A 154 -43.02 -32.63 -15.07
N ILE A 155 -42.60 -33.79 -14.52
CA ILE A 155 -41.18 -34.10 -14.35
C ILE A 155 -40.57 -34.32 -15.73
N LEU A 156 -39.56 -33.53 -16.11
CA LEU A 156 -38.96 -33.60 -17.47
C LEU A 156 -38.35 -34.96 -17.80
N GLU A 157 -37.84 -35.67 -16.78
CA GLU A 157 -37.16 -36.97 -16.94
C GLU A 157 -38.16 -38.14 -17.01
N THR A 158 -39.18 -38.14 -16.14
CA THR A 158 -40.17 -39.25 -16.04
C THR A 158 -41.43 -39.01 -16.87
N LYS A 159 -41.69 -37.76 -17.28
CA LYS A 159 -42.95 -37.29 -17.89
C LYS A 159 -44.21 -37.52 -17.06
N GLU A 160 -44.04 -37.81 -15.77
CA GLU A 160 -45.15 -37.99 -14.83
C GLU A 160 -45.69 -36.63 -14.39
N VAL A 161 -47.01 -36.52 -14.36
CA VAL A 161 -47.73 -35.33 -13.87
C VAL A 161 -47.97 -35.52 -12.38
N VAL A 162 -47.55 -34.55 -11.58
CA VAL A 162 -47.71 -34.58 -10.13
C VAL A 162 -49.20 -34.41 -9.81
N PRO A 163 -49.79 -35.28 -8.98
CA PRO A 163 -51.21 -35.21 -8.68
C PRO A 163 -51.60 -33.87 -8.04
N PRO A 164 -52.78 -33.32 -8.37
CA PRO A 164 -53.29 -32.10 -7.75
C PRO A 164 -53.59 -32.32 -6.27
N LEU A 165 -53.47 -31.27 -5.47
CA LEU A 165 -53.89 -31.30 -4.07
C LEU A 165 -55.42 -31.25 -3.99
N GLU A 166 -56.02 -32.18 -3.25
CA GLU A 166 -57.43 -32.09 -2.87
C GLU A 166 -57.57 -31.05 -1.76
N ILE A 167 -58.18 -29.91 -2.07
CA ILE A 167 -58.46 -28.85 -1.10
C ILE A 167 -59.87 -29.09 -0.56
N PRO A 168 -60.06 -29.42 0.72
CA PRO A 168 -61.39 -29.48 1.30
C PRO A 168 -61.99 -28.07 1.35
N ASP A 169 -63.24 -27.91 0.90
CA ASP A 169 -64.00 -26.66 0.95
C ASP A 169 -64.30 -26.27 2.41
N SER A 170 -63.33 -25.68 3.11
CA SER A 170 -63.51 -25.15 4.47
C SER A 170 -63.82 -23.65 4.44
N HIS A 171 -64.88 -23.28 3.73
CA HIS A 171 -65.50 -21.95 3.81
C HIS A 171 -67.02 -22.12 4.00
N HIS A 172 -67.40 -22.41 5.23
CA HIS A 172 -68.75 -22.21 5.76
C HIS A 172 -68.65 -21.36 7.03
#